data_AF-A0A958RB05-F1
#
_entry.id   AF-A0A958RB05-F1
#
_cell.length_a   1.000
_cell.length_b   1.000
_cell.length_c   1.000
_cell.angle_alpha   90.00
_cell.angle_beta   90.00
_cell.angle_gamma   90.00
#
_symmetry.space_group_name_H-M   'P 1'
#
loop_
_entity.id
_entity.type
_entity.pdbx_description
1 polymer ?
#
loop_
_entity_poly.entity_id
_entity_poly.type
_entity_poly.pdbx_seq_one_letter_code
_entity_poly.pdbx_strand_id
1 'polypeptide(L)' 'TNETTVFLIASVFNDQPCQELNVEAEASFEFRPETAGDYVFRFWQGKNAEGDDIYYVVDVPVE' A
#
# COMPACT_ATOMS: atom_id res chain seq x y z
N THR A 1 -17.44 -14.32 -5.66
CA THR A 1 -16.62 -13.91 -4.51
C THR A 1 -16.85 -12.43 -4.30
N ASN A 2 -17.19 -12.00 -3.09
CA ASN A 2 -17.42 -10.58 -2.82
C ASN A 2 -16.07 -10.00 -2.40
N GLU A 3 -15.39 -9.29 -3.31
CA GLU A 3 -14.09 -8.66 -3.06
C GLU A 3 -14.32 -7.17 -2.82
N THR A 4 -13.91 -6.66 -1.66
CA THR A 4 -13.95 -5.23 -1.34
C THR A 4 -12.52 -4.71 -1.39
N THR A 5 -12.21 -3.94 -2.43
CA THR A 5 -10.89 -3.32 -2.59
C THR A 5 -10.91 -1.91 -2.01
N VAL A 6 -10.07 -1.66 -1.00
CA VAL A 6 -9.87 -0.33 -0.41
C VAL A 6 -8.52 0.22 -0.88
N PHE A 7 -8.53 1.42 -1.45
CA PHE A 7 -7.30 2.10 -1.92
C PHE A 7 -6.95 3.25 -0.97
N LEU A 8 -5.72 3.25 -0.45
CA LEU A 8 -5.11 4.44 0.13
C LEU A 8 -4.53 5.29 -1.00
N ILE A 9 -5.15 6.44 -1.27
CA ILE A 9 -4.64 7.40 -2.23
C ILE A 9 -3.63 8.29 -1.51
N ALA A 10 -2.34 8.11 -1.80
CA ALA A 10 -1.32 9.08 -1.44
C ALA A 10 -1.29 10.20 -2.50
N SER A 11 -1.42 11.45 -2.07
CA SER A 11 -1.28 12.61 -2.95
C SER A 11 0.17 13.07 -3.00
N VAL A 12 0.71 13.19 -4.21
CA VAL A 12 2.04 13.79 -4.45
C VAL A 12 1.84 15.26 -4.79
N PHE A 13 2.45 16.16 -4.01
CA PHE A 13 2.40 17.60 -4.22
C PHE A 13 3.62 18.05 -5.03
N ASN A 14 3.45 18.28 -6.34
CA ASN A 14 4.55 18.61 -7.26
C ASN A 14 4.95 20.10 -7.29
N ASP A 15 4.18 20.99 -6.64
CA ASP A 15 4.41 22.45 -6.66
C ASP A 15 5.27 22.97 -5.49
N GLN A 16 6.00 22.08 -4.82
CA GLN A 16 7.03 22.43 -3.86
C GLN A 16 8.39 22.11 -4.49
N PRO A 17 9.49 22.81 -4.12
CA PRO A 17 10.83 22.35 -4.45
C PRO A 17 11.06 21.01 -3.70
N CYS A 18 10.54 19.92 -4.27
CA CYS A 18 10.76 18.57 -3.80
C CYS A 18 12.24 18.29 -3.97
N GLN A 19 12.99 18.50 -2.89
CA GLN A 19 14.34 18.03 -2.81
C GLN A 19 14.28 16.52 -2.69
N GLU A 20 15.06 15.82 -3.51
CA GLU A 20 15.15 14.37 -3.46
C GLU A 20 15.60 13.98 -2.04
N LEU A 21 14.67 13.48 -1.24
CA LEU A 21 14.92 13.08 0.12
C LEU A 21 15.31 11.61 0.07
N ASN A 22 16.62 11.34 -0.02
CA ASN A 22 17.14 9.99 0.00
C ASN A 22 17.20 9.46 1.45
N VAL A 23 16.02 9.35 2.06
CA VAL A 23 15.84 8.94 3.46
C VAL A 23 14.93 7.73 3.47
N GLU A 24 15.35 6.70 4.19
CA GLU A 24 14.47 5.59 4.52
C GLU A 24 13.32 6.14 5.37
N ALA A 25 12.09 5.97 4.88
CA ALA A 25 10.88 6.36 5.56
C ALA A 25 10.09 5.10 5.91
N GLU A 26 9.75 4.97 7.18
CA GLU A 26 8.89 3.90 7.68
C GLU A 26 7.55 4.49 8.09
N ALA A 27 6.47 3.77 7.79
CA ALA A 27 5.13 4.13 8.23
C ALA A 27 4.51 2.92 8.92
N SER A 28 3.84 3.19 10.05
CA SER A 28 3.04 2.21 10.78
C SER A 28 1.60 2.68 10.81
N PHE A 29 0.65 1.75 10.68
CA PHE A 29 -0.77 2.03 10.84
C PHE A 29 -1.40 0.94 11.70
N GLU A 30 -2.37 1.33 12.52
CA GLU A 30 -3.19 0.37 13.25
C GLU A 30 -4.29 -0.17 12.33
N PHE A 31 -4.38 -1.49 12.24
CA PHE A 31 -5.47 -2.17 11.56
C PHE A 31 -6.37 -2.86 12.59
N ARG A 32 -7.67 -2.56 12.55
CA ARG A 32 -8.68 -3.17 13.42
C ARG A 32 -9.77 -3.80 12.55
N PRO A 33 -9.71 -5.11 12.30
CA PRO A 33 -10.74 -5.80 11.52
C PRO A 33 -12.06 -5.85 12.29
N GLU A 34 -13.18 -5.51 11.62
CA GLU A 34 -14.53 -5.66 12.20
C GLU A 34 -15.08 -7.07 12.04
N THR A 35 -14.47 -7.88 11.17
CA THR A 35 -14.89 -9.24 10.84
C THR A 35 -13.68 -10.18 10.83
N ALA A 36 -13.86 -11.40 11.31
CA ALA A 36 -12.88 -12.47 11.13
C ALA A 36 -12.73 -12.82 9.64
N GLY A 37 -11.52 -13.21 9.24
CA GLY A 37 -11.19 -13.57 7.87
C GLY A 37 -9.76 -13.23 7.48
N ASP A 38 -9.38 -13.63 6.26
CA ASP A 38 -8.06 -13.36 5.71
C ASP A 38 -8.03 -11.99 5.03
N TYR A 39 -7.12 -11.13 5.47
CA TYR A 39 -6.88 -9.82 4.89
C TYR A 39 -5.58 -9.80 4.08
N VAL A 40 -5.65 -9.26 2.87
CA VAL A 40 -4.49 -9.15 1.97
C VAL A 40 -4.12 -7.68 1.81
N PHE A 41 -2.96 -7.30 2.34
CA PHE A 41 -2.40 -5.96 2.14
C PHE A 41 -1.46 -5.97 0.94
N ARG A 42 -1.68 -5.06 0.00
CA ARG A 42 -0.83 -4.88 -1.20
C ARG A 42 -0.22 -3.49 -1.18
N PHE A 43 1.10 -3.43 -1.08
CA PHE A 43 1.87 -2.20 -1.10
C PHE A 43 2.52 -2.04 -2.47
N TRP A 44 2.09 -1.04 -3.23
CA TRP A 44 2.62 -0.78 -4.58
C TRP A 44 4.10 -0.38 -4.52
N GLN A 45 4.92 -0.98 -5.38
CA GLN A 45 6.37 -0.76 -5.47
C GLN A 45 6.82 -0.16 -6.80
N GLY A 46 5.89 0.28 -7.65
CA GLY A 46 6.19 0.75 -9.00
C GLY A 46 5.76 -0.26 -10.06
N LYS A 47 6.30 -0.07 -11.28
CA LYS A 47 6.02 -0.92 -12.43
C LYS A 47 7.27 -1.70 -12.84
N ASN A 48 7.11 -2.91 -13.34
CA ASN A 48 8.19 -3.67 -13.98
C ASN A 48 8.55 -3.07 -15.36
N ALA A 49 9.49 -3.70 -16.07
CA ALA A 49 9.93 -3.25 -17.39
C ALA A 49 8.81 -3.30 -18.45
N GLU A 50 7.83 -4.16 -18.24
CA GLU A 50 6.65 -4.38 -19.09
C GLU A 50 5.51 -3.39 -18.79
N GLY A 51 5.59 -2.62 -17.70
CA GLY A 51 4.58 -1.64 -17.27
C GLY A 51 3.53 -2.18 -16.29
N ASP A 52 3.66 -3.43 -15.85
CA ASP A 52 2.78 -4.06 -14.87
C ASP A 52 3.12 -3.61 -13.44
N ASP A 53 2.09 -3.41 -12.62
CA ASP A 53 2.28 -3.01 -11.23
C ASP A 53 2.88 -4.14 -10.39
N ILE A 54 3.91 -3.81 -9.61
CA ILE A 54 4.54 -4.70 -8.64
C ILE A 54 4.01 -4.33 -7.26
N TYR A 55 3.66 -5.34 -6.47
CA TYR A 55 3.20 -5.18 -5.09
C TYR A 55 4.02 -6.05 -4.14
N TYR A 56 4.37 -5.49 -2.99
CA TYR A 56 4.69 -6.27 -1.80
C TYR A 56 3.39 -6.69 -1.12
N VAL A 57 3.21 -8.00 -0.93
CA VAL A 57 1.96 -8.59 -0.44
C VAL A 57 2.16 -9.14 0.97
N VAL A 58 1.23 -8.82 1.87
CA VAL A 58 1.20 -9.34 3.24
C VAL A 58 -0.17 -9.94 3.51
N ASP A 59 -0.21 -11.23 3.83
CA ASP A 59 -1.42 -11.95 4.23
C ASP A 59 -1.54 -11.98 5.75
N VAL A 60 -2.69 -11.54 6.27
CA VAL A 60 -2.96 -11.45 7.71
C VAL A 60 -4.27 -12.18 8.01
N PRO A 61 -4.20 -13.41 8.56
CA PRO A 61 -5.39 -14.10 9.05
C PRO A 61 -5.87 -13.47 10.36
N VAL A 62 -7.19 -13.24 10.47
CA VAL A 62 -7.85 -12.69 11.67
C VAL A 62 -8.91 -13.67 12.15
N GLU A 63 -8.84 -14.06 13.42
CA GLU A 63 -9.80 -14.94 14.10
C GLU A 63 -10.84 -14.18 14.94
#